data_AF-A0A0F9MNN2-F1
#
_entry.id   AF-A0A0F9MNN2-F1
#
_cell.length_a   1.000
_cell.length_b   1.000
_cell.length_c   1.000
_cell.angle_alpha   90.00
_cell.angle_beta   90.00
_cell.angle_gamma   90.00
#
_symmetry.space_group_name_H-M   'P 1'
#
loop_
_entity.id
_entity.type
_entity.pdbx_description
1 polymer ?
#
loop_
_entity_poly.entity_id
_entity_poly.type
_entity_poly.pdbx_seq_one_letter_code
_entity_poly.pdbx_strand_id
1 'polypeptide(L)' 'MRHLELGKNYIKEITGLDALVNLEELVLAENPISSLNGLEQFENLINLNLNGTLIP' A
#
# COMPACT_ATOMS: atom_id res chain seq x y z
N MET A 1 -7.06 4.63 -12.09
CA MET A 1 -7.32 4.91 -10.66
C MET A 1 -6.03 5.49 -10.12
N ARG A 2 -6.07 6.65 -9.43
CA ARG A 2 -4.88 7.33 -8.91
C ARG A 2 -4.76 7.24 -7.38
N HIS A 3 -5.86 6.90 -6.70
CA HIS A 3 -5.93 6.80 -5.25
C HIS A 3 -6.59 5.47 -4.87
N LEU A 4 -6.02 4.77 -3.90
CA LEU A 4 -6.53 3.53 -3.35
C LEU A 4 -6.47 3.55 -1.81
N GLU A 5 -7.64 3.45 -1.18
CA GLU A 5 -7.82 3.41 0.27
C GLU A 5 -8.08 1.97 0.71
N LEU A 6 -7.16 1.43 1.50
CA LEU A 6 -7.18 0.07 2.05
C LEU A 6 -6.93 0.05 3.57
N GLY A 7 -7.08 1.19 4.25
CA GLY A 7 -6.90 1.27 5.69
C GLY A 7 -7.90 0.42 6.48
N LYS A 8 -7.52 0.05 7.71
CA LYS A 8 -8.34 -0.70 8.67
C LYS A 8 -8.85 -2.04 8.12
N ASN A 9 -8.00 -2.73 7.38
CA ASN A 9 -8.25 -4.09 6.91
C ASN A 9 -7.34 -5.10 7.63
N TYR A 10 -7.31 -6.33 7.14
CA TYR A 10 -6.43 -7.39 7.65
C TYR A 10 -5.37 -7.81 6.63
N ILE A 11 -4.84 -6.81 5.91
CA ILE A 11 -3.83 -7.02 4.88
C ILE A 11 -2.48 -7.28 5.57
N LYS A 12 -1.84 -8.40 5.22
CA LYS A 12 -0.51 -8.77 5.75
C LYS A 12 0.60 -8.56 4.72
N GLU A 13 0.25 -8.62 3.44
CA GLU A 13 1.17 -8.57 2.31
C GLU A 13 0.55 -7.72 1.19
N ILE A 14 1.37 -6.95 0.50
CA ILE A 14 0.95 -6.06 -0.60
C ILE A 14 1.03 -6.88 -1.89
N THR A 15 -0.08 -7.48 -2.32
CA THR A 15 -0.15 -8.35 -3.50
C THR A 15 -1.41 -8.11 -4.31
N GLY A 16 -1.39 -8.48 -5.60
CA GLY A 16 -2.56 -8.37 -6.50
C GLY A 16 -2.88 -6.95 -6.96
N LEU A 17 -1.95 -6.01 -6.77
CA LEU A 17 -2.10 -4.61 -7.15
C LEU A 17 -1.27 -4.23 -8.39
N ASP A 18 -0.66 -5.21 -9.07
CA ASP A 18 0.30 -5.01 -10.17
C ASP A 18 -0.26 -4.23 -11.36
N ALA A 19 -1.58 -4.34 -11.60
CA ALA A 19 -2.27 -3.64 -12.68
C ALA A 19 -2.48 -2.14 -12.40
N LEU A 20 -2.27 -1.68 -11.16
CA LEU A 20 -2.50 -0.29 -10.75
C LEU A 20 -1.27 0.59 -11.00
N VAL A 21 -0.70 0.49 -12.21
CA VAL A 21 0.55 1.18 -12.62
C VAL A 21 0.49 2.71 -12.54
N ASN A 22 -0.71 3.29 -12.51
CA ASN A 22 -0.93 4.74 -12.42
C ASN A 22 -1.35 5.19 -11.01
N LEU A 23 -1.09 4.36 -9.99
CA LEU A 23 -1.43 4.71 -8.61
C LEU A 23 -0.47 5.80 -8.10
N GLU A 24 -1.04 6.88 -7.58
CA GLU A 24 -0.33 8.03 -7.03
C GLU A 24 -0.45 8.08 -5.50
N GLU A 25 -1.54 7.53 -4.95
CA GLU A 25 -1.80 7.49 -3.51
C GLU A 25 -2.28 6.11 -3.05
N LEU A 26 -1.65 5.59 -1.99
CA LEU A 26 -1.99 4.31 -1.37
C LEU A 26 -2.07 4.47 0.15
N VAL A 27 -3.24 4.17 0.72
CA VAL A 27 -3.43 4.15 2.17
C VAL A 27 -3.57 2.71 2.65
N LEU A 28 -2.64 2.28 3.49
CA LEU A 28 -2.59 0.95 4.11
C LEU A 28 -2.63 1.03 5.64
N ALA A 29 -3.01 2.18 6.18
CA ALA A 29 -3.00 2.43 7.62
C ALA A 29 -3.81 1.38 8.40
N GLU A 30 -3.37 1.07 9.62
CA GLU A 30 -4.04 0.11 10.51
C GLU A 30 -4.22 -1.28 9.88
N ASN A 31 -3.19 -1.76 9.17
CA ASN A 31 -3.10 -3.16 8.69
C ASN A 31 -1.89 -3.87 9.30
N PRO A 32 -1.94 -5.19 9.54
CA PRO A 32 -0.83 -5.98 10.08
C PRO A 32 0.29 -6.27 9.04
N ILE A 33 0.69 -5.28 8.25
CA ILE A 33 1.76 -5.39 7.24
C ILE A 33 3.10 -5.23 7.92
N SER A 34 4.03 -6.14 7.67
CA SER A 34 5.38 -6.15 8.26
C SER A 34 6.51 -6.03 7.24
N SER A 35 6.19 -5.80 5.95
CA SER A 35 7.15 -5.67 4.86
C SER A 35 6.61 -4.73 3.77
N LEU A 36 7.52 -4.06 3.06
CA LEU A 36 7.21 -3.21 1.90
C LEU A 36 7.26 -3.98 0.57
N ASN A 37 7.53 -5.28 0.58
CA ASN A 37 7.53 -6.10 -0.63
C ASN A 37 6.21 -5.98 -1.38
N GLY A 38 6.28 -5.80 -2.70
CA GLY A 38 5.12 -5.55 -3.56
C GLY A 38 4.76 -4.08 -3.66
N LEU A 39 5.67 -3.16 -3.32
CA LEU A 39 5.55 -1.73 -3.65
C LEU A 39 6.47 -1.30 -4.80
N GLU A 40 7.41 -2.17 -5.21
CA GLU A 40 8.47 -1.85 -6.16
C GLU A 40 7.94 -1.46 -7.55
N GLN A 41 6.74 -1.92 -7.90
CA GLN A 41 6.10 -1.64 -9.20
C GLN A 41 5.39 -0.29 -9.28
N PHE A 42 5.19 0.43 -8.17
CA PHE A 42 4.45 1.69 -8.18
C PHE A 42 5.34 2.90 -8.48
N GLU A 43 5.78 3.02 -9.73
CA GLU A 43 6.67 4.10 -10.18
C GLU A 43 6.08 5.52 -10.03
N ASN A 44 4.74 5.63 -9.99
CA ASN A 44 4.02 6.89 -9.89
C ASN A 44 3.54 7.21 -8.46
N LEU A 45 3.89 6.40 -7.45
CA LEU A 45 3.41 6.59 -6.08
C LEU A 45 4.05 7.81 -5.43
N ILE A 46 3.22 8.76 -5.00
CA ILE A 46 3.65 10.02 -4.38
C ILE A 46 3.32 9.99 -2.88
N ASN A 47 2.16 9.44 -2.52
CA ASN A 47 1.68 9.40 -1.13
C ASN A 47 1.45 7.96 -0.67
N LEU A 48 2.13 7.57 0.41
CA LEU A 48 1.99 6.27 1.05
C LEU A 48 1.72 6.46 2.55
N ASN A 49 0.60 5.95 3.04
CA ASN A 49 0.26 5.97 4.46
C ASN A 49 0.35 4.57 5.06
N LEU A 50 1.32 4.38 5.96
CA LEU A 50 1.60 3.12 6.69
C LEU A 50 1.39 3.27 8.20
N ASN A 51 0.68 4.30 8.66
CA ASN A 51 0.45 4.51 10.09
C ASN A 51 -0.27 3.30 10.71
N GLY A 52 0.21 2.81 11.85
CA GLY A 52 -0.38 1.64 12.52
C GLY A 52 -0.12 0.32 11.79
N THR A 53 0.90 0.26 10.93
CA THR A 53 1.44 -1.00 10.42
C THR A 53 2.50 -1.59 11.36
N LEU A 54 3.05 -2.75 11.02
CA LEU A 54 4.12 -3.42 11.77
C LEU A 54 5.51 -3.12 11.17
N ILE A 55 5.59 -2.18 10.23
CA ILE A 55 6.84 -1.74 9.61
C ILE A 55 7.53 -0.75 10.57
N PRO A 56 8.80 -0.98 10.94
CA PRO A 56 9.52 -0.15 11.90
C PRO A 56 9.88 1.25 11.37
#